data_AF-A0A9W5B2G6-F1
#
_entry.id   AF-A0A9W5B2G6-F1
#
_cell.length_a   1.000
_cell.length_b   1.000
_cell.length_c   1.000
_cell.angle_alpha   90.00
_cell.angle_beta   90.00
_cell.angle_gamma   90.00
#
_symmetry.space_group_name_H-M   'P 1'
#
loop_
_entity.id
_entity.type
_entity.pdbx_description
1 polymer ?
#
loop_
_entity_poly.entity_id
_entity_poly.type
_entity_poly.pdbx_seq_one_letter_code
_entity_poly.pdbx_strand_id
1 'polypeptide(L)'
;MATSFAPSKLGVDGDGFIDSHNDADKTQLQRNVCMVKRNWIYVGLLAFVSVGLLIDAAIWPAGPPSSFTANDLVQMIGIITLFAWWQIADAEKRGSRRSSAVKFATILLAPVGLAVYLYQTRRWTRATLGLIAFMGGLLLAGILTLLLSDWLIQQGFFPPSFLSRY
;
A
#
# COMPACT_ATOMS: atom_id res chain seq x y z
N MET A 1 68.18 31.49 -24.38
CA MET A 1 67.94 31.46 -22.92
C MET A 1 66.79 32.42 -22.65
N ALA A 2 65.64 32.08 -22.05
CA ALA A 2 65.25 30.94 -21.24
C ALA A 2 63.78 30.57 -21.50
N THR A 3 63.49 29.27 -21.43
CA THR A 3 62.17 28.64 -21.40
C THR A 3 61.49 28.91 -20.06
N SER A 4 60.20 29.24 -20.05
CA SER A 4 59.37 29.26 -18.84
C SER A 4 58.21 28.30 -18.99
N PHE A 5 58.12 27.40 -18.02
CA PHE A 5 57.32 26.18 -17.97
C PHE A 5 55.82 26.45 -17.77
N ALA A 6 54.99 25.70 -18.50
CA ALA A 6 53.61 25.44 -18.11
C ALA A 6 53.57 24.37 -17.00
N PRO A 7 52.74 24.49 -15.96
CA PRO A 7 52.55 23.40 -15.02
C PRO A 7 51.55 22.39 -15.64
N SER A 8 52.08 21.27 -16.11
CA SER A 8 51.33 20.03 -16.28
C SER A 8 50.79 19.61 -14.91
N LYS A 9 49.47 19.68 -14.69
CA LYS A 9 48.87 18.91 -13.61
C LYS A 9 48.75 17.46 -14.08
N LEU A 10 49.68 16.65 -13.58
CA LEU A 10 49.55 15.19 -13.46
C LEU A 10 48.19 14.85 -12.84
N GLY A 11 47.59 13.77 -13.36
CA GLY A 11 46.35 13.21 -12.84
C GLY A 11 46.45 12.79 -11.37
N VAL A 12 45.29 12.84 -10.73
CA VAL A 12 44.95 12.01 -9.58
C VAL A 12 43.64 11.33 -9.97
N ASP A 13 43.77 10.17 -10.61
CA ASP A 13 42.67 9.26 -10.94
C ASP A 13 42.30 8.40 -9.70
N GLY A 14 42.09 9.06 -8.55
CA GLY A 14 41.96 8.40 -7.24
C GLY A 14 40.56 8.36 -6.62
N ASP A 15 39.62 9.17 -7.11
CA ASP A 15 38.51 9.61 -6.25
C ASP A 15 37.15 9.01 -6.66
N GLY A 16 37.04 8.46 -7.88
CA GLY A 16 35.76 8.00 -8.43
C GLY A 16 35.26 6.64 -7.93
N PHE A 17 36.14 5.79 -7.38
CA PHE A 17 35.77 4.43 -6.95
C PHE A 17 35.06 4.40 -5.59
N ILE A 18 35.50 5.24 -4.64
CA ILE A 18 34.91 5.31 -3.30
C ILE A 18 33.54 6.00 -3.34
N ASP A 19 33.40 7.07 -4.15
CA ASP A 19 32.12 7.77 -4.30
C ASP A 19 31.06 6.91 -5.03
N SER A 20 31.45 6.14 -6.04
CA SER A 20 30.54 5.21 -6.74
C SER A 20 29.97 4.13 -5.81
N HIS A 21 30.79 3.57 -4.90
CA HIS A 21 30.33 2.58 -3.94
C HIS A 21 29.36 3.18 -2.90
N ASN A 22 29.67 4.38 -2.41
CA ASN A 22 28.83 5.08 -1.43
C ASN A 22 27.47 5.48 -2.02
N ASP A 23 27.44 5.89 -3.30
CA ASP A 23 26.20 6.25 -3.98
C ASP A 23 25.34 5.04 -4.36
N ALA A 24 25.97 3.91 -4.70
CA ALA A 24 25.26 2.64 -4.87
C ALA A 24 24.59 2.20 -3.57
N ASP A 25 25.29 2.29 -2.43
CA ASP A 25 24.75 1.93 -1.11
C ASP A 25 23.59 2.85 -0.69
N LYS A 26 23.73 4.17 -0.84
CA LYS A 26 22.63 5.12 -0.57
C LYS A 26 21.41 4.81 -1.44
N THR A 27 21.61 4.51 -2.72
CA THR A 27 20.52 4.19 -3.65
C THR A 27 19.81 2.91 -3.26
N GLN A 28 20.54 1.86 -2.85
CA GLN A 28 19.96 0.62 -2.36
C GLN A 28 19.19 0.83 -1.05
N LEU A 29 19.76 1.58 -0.10
CA LEU A 29 19.11 1.91 1.17
C LEU A 29 17.77 2.63 0.95
N GLN A 30 17.75 3.65 0.08
CA GLN A 30 16.54 4.40 -0.26
C GLN A 30 15.47 3.51 -0.91
N ARG A 31 15.87 2.60 -1.80
CA ARG A 31 14.96 1.62 -2.40
C ARG A 31 14.36 0.67 -1.36
N ASN A 32 15.16 0.23 -0.39
CA ASN A 32 14.72 -0.67 0.68
C ASN A 32 13.72 0.01 1.61
N VAL A 33 14.00 1.25 2.04
CA VAL A 33 13.07 2.05 2.86
C VAL A 33 11.74 2.25 2.14
N CYS A 34 11.77 2.57 0.84
CA CYS A 34 10.56 2.74 0.05
C CYS A 34 9.74 1.44 -0.08
N MET A 35 10.43 0.29 -0.24
CA MET A 35 9.80 -1.04 -0.27
C MET A 35 9.09 -1.37 1.04
N VAL A 36 9.78 -1.14 2.15
CA VAL A 36 9.26 -1.37 3.50
C VAL A 36 8.04 -0.47 3.74
N LYS A 37 8.15 0.83 3.44
CA LYS A 37 7.04 1.81 3.55
C LYS A 37 5.80 1.34 2.78
N ARG A 38 5.95 1.00 1.50
CA ARG A 38 4.83 0.55 0.65
C ARG A 38 4.16 -0.71 1.21
N ASN A 39 4.95 -1.70 1.65
CA ASN A 39 4.41 -2.93 2.21
C ASN A 39 3.69 -2.68 3.54
N TRP A 40 4.23 -1.81 4.41
CA TRP A 40 3.57 -1.43 5.66
C TRP A 40 2.26 -0.68 5.44
N ILE A 41 2.16 0.18 4.42
CA ILE A 41 0.88 0.81 4.07
C ILE A 41 -0.15 -0.26 3.69
N TYR A 42 0.27 -1.30 2.95
CA TYR A 42 -0.63 -2.40 2.61
C TYR A 42 -1.04 -3.22 3.84
N VAL A 43 -0.10 -3.56 4.72
CA VAL A 43 -0.41 -4.23 6.00
C VAL A 43 -1.38 -3.37 6.83
N GLY A 44 -1.14 -2.06 6.90
CA GLY A 44 -2.04 -1.11 7.56
C GLY A 44 -3.43 -1.10 6.94
N LEU A 45 -3.55 -1.16 5.62
CA LEU A 45 -4.83 -1.32 4.93
C LEU A 45 -5.54 -2.62 5.30
N LEU A 46 -4.84 -3.75 5.32
CA LEU A 46 -5.44 -5.03 5.73
C LEU A 46 -5.95 -4.96 7.17
N ALA A 47 -5.12 -4.46 8.10
CA ALA A 47 -5.50 -4.30 9.49
C ALA A 47 -6.68 -3.34 9.66
N PHE A 48 -6.69 -2.23 8.93
CA PHE A 48 -7.76 -1.22 8.98
C PHE A 48 -9.11 -1.79 8.52
N VAL A 49 -9.12 -2.54 7.41
CA VAL A 49 -10.32 -3.23 6.92
C VAL A 49 -10.78 -4.28 7.93
N SER A 50 -9.86 -5.09 8.47
CA SER A 50 -10.17 -6.08 9.48
C SER A 50 -10.80 -5.47 10.75
N VAL A 51 -10.24 -4.37 11.25
CA VAL A 51 -10.79 -3.68 12.42
C VAL A 51 -12.19 -3.15 12.16
N GLY A 52 -12.46 -2.60 10.96
CA GLY A 52 -13.81 -2.17 10.58
C GLY A 52 -14.84 -3.29 10.64
N LEU A 53 -14.50 -4.44 10.05
CA LEU A 53 -15.37 -5.62 10.05
C LEU A 53 -15.58 -6.18 11.46
N LEU A 54 -14.56 -6.14 12.31
CA LEU A 54 -14.69 -6.54 13.73
C LEU A 54 -15.59 -5.57 14.50
N ILE A 55 -15.48 -4.26 14.25
CA ILE A 55 -16.35 -3.25 14.87
C ILE A 55 -17.81 -3.50 14.46
N ASP A 56 -18.06 -3.73 13.18
CA ASP A 56 -19.41 -4.04 12.70
C ASP A 56 -19.96 -5.32 13.34
N ALA A 57 -19.15 -6.38 13.43
CA ALA A 57 -19.56 -7.62 14.08
C ALA A 57 -19.82 -7.44 15.60
N ALA A 58 -19.04 -6.60 16.27
CA ALA A 58 -19.17 -6.35 17.71
C ALA A 58 -20.41 -5.51 18.06
N ILE A 59 -20.73 -4.51 17.23
CA ILE A 59 -21.83 -3.58 17.48
C ILE A 59 -23.14 -4.09 16.87
N TRP A 60 -23.06 -4.72 15.68
CA TRP A 60 -24.20 -5.23 14.93
C TRP A 60 -24.04 -6.72 14.60
N PRO A 61 -24.21 -7.61 15.60
CA PRO A 61 -24.01 -9.05 15.43
C PRO A 61 -25.05 -9.71 14.50
N ALA A 62 -26.19 -9.06 14.25
CA ALA A 62 -27.18 -9.50 13.27
C ALA A 62 -26.93 -8.93 11.85
N GLY A 63 -25.81 -8.23 11.66
CA GLY A 63 -25.47 -7.45 10.47
C GLY A 63 -25.75 -5.96 10.68
N PRO A 64 -24.89 -5.06 10.13
CA PRO A 64 -25.11 -3.63 10.21
C PRO A 64 -26.45 -3.25 9.55
N PRO A 65 -27.09 -2.14 9.99
CA PRO A 65 -28.32 -1.68 9.38
C PRO A 65 -28.11 -1.42 7.89
N SER A 66 -29.16 -1.55 7.08
CA SER A 66 -29.11 -1.25 5.64
C SER A 66 -28.81 0.23 5.34
N SER A 67 -28.85 1.08 6.36
CA SER A 67 -28.46 2.48 6.32
C SER A 67 -26.96 2.65 6.56
N PHE A 68 -26.38 3.62 5.86
CA PHE A 68 -24.97 4.01 5.99
C PHE A 68 -24.59 4.36 7.44
N THR A 69 -23.65 3.60 8.02
CA THR A 69 -23.16 3.82 9.39
C THR A 69 -21.96 4.77 9.43
N ALA A 70 -21.62 5.28 10.61
CA ALA A 70 -20.39 6.06 10.79
C ALA A 70 -19.13 5.24 10.52
N ASN A 71 -19.15 3.93 10.82
CA ASN A 71 -18.04 3.02 10.51
C ASN A 71 -17.87 2.89 8.99
N ASP A 72 -18.95 2.77 8.22
CA ASP A 72 -18.90 2.73 6.75
C ASP A 72 -18.23 3.98 6.18
N LEU A 73 -18.53 5.17 6.72
CA LEU A 73 -17.90 6.42 6.30
C LEU A 73 -16.39 6.42 6.58
N VAL A 74 -16.00 6.02 7.79
CA VAL A 74 -14.60 5.96 8.21
C VAL A 74 -13.84 4.93 7.37
N GLN A 75 -14.43 3.76 7.13
CA GLN A 75 -13.87 2.72 6.28
C GLN A 75 -13.69 3.21 4.85
N MET A 76 -14.70 3.85 4.27
CA MET A 76 -14.63 4.38 2.91
C MET A 76 -13.49 5.39 2.76
N ILE A 77 -13.42 6.40 3.64
CA ILE A 77 -12.38 7.44 3.59
C ILE A 77 -10.99 6.84 3.85
N GLY A 78 -10.88 5.95 4.85
CA GLY A 78 -9.62 5.32 5.21
C GLY A 78 -9.08 4.42 4.11
N ILE A 79 -9.93 3.60 3.49
CA ILE A 79 -9.56 2.74 2.34
C ILE A 79 -9.08 3.60 1.17
N ILE A 80 -9.82 4.64 0.78
CA ILE A 80 -9.43 5.55 -0.32
C ILE A 80 -8.06 6.17 -0.02
N THR A 81 -7.86 6.66 1.20
CA THR A 81 -6.61 7.31 1.63
C THR A 81 -5.43 6.34 1.60
N LEU A 82 -5.60 5.12 2.13
CA LEU A 82 -4.55 4.10 2.17
C LEU A 82 -4.22 3.57 0.77
N PHE A 83 -5.20 3.39 -0.11
CA PHE A 83 -4.97 3.09 -1.52
C PHE A 83 -4.18 4.20 -2.21
N ALA A 84 -4.61 5.45 -2.05
CA ALA A 84 -3.92 6.59 -2.63
C ALA A 84 -2.48 6.69 -2.12
N TRP A 85 -2.27 6.47 -0.82
CA TRP A 85 -0.94 6.52 -0.20
C TRP A 85 -0.04 5.38 -0.67
N TRP A 86 -0.58 4.17 -0.79
CA TRP A 86 0.14 3.03 -1.33
C TRP A 86 0.61 3.29 -2.77
N GLN A 87 -0.27 3.85 -3.61
CA GLN A 87 0.09 4.21 -4.98
C GLN A 87 1.15 5.31 -5.02
N ILE A 88 1.12 6.30 -4.12
CA ILE A 88 2.17 7.32 -4.02
C ILE A 88 3.51 6.66 -3.70
N ALA A 89 3.55 5.81 -2.68
CA ALA A 89 4.77 5.12 -2.29
C ALA A 89 5.30 4.18 -3.39
N ASP A 90 4.43 3.47 -4.12
CA ASP A 90 4.86 2.65 -5.26
C ASP A 90 5.35 3.49 -6.46
N ALA A 91 4.77 4.68 -6.68
CA ALA A 91 5.14 5.58 -7.75
C ALA A 91 6.51 6.25 -7.47
N GLU A 92 6.74 6.69 -6.23
CA GLU A 92 8.03 7.18 -5.73
C GLU A 92 9.15 6.18 -6.04
N LYS A 93 8.93 4.90 -5.74
CA LYS A 93 9.90 3.82 -6.03
C LYS A 93 10.25 3.71 -7.51
N ARG A 94 9.26 3.90 -8.38
CA ARG A 94 9.38 3.68 -9.82
C ARG A 94 9.87 4.93 -10.57
N GLY A 95 10.06 6.06 -9.88
CA GLY A 95 10.32 7.34 -10.52
C GLY A 95 9.18 7.77 -11.45
N SER A 96 7.95 7.29 -11.20
CA SER A 96 6.79 7.53 -12.06
C SER A 96 5.84 8.52 -11.39
N ARG A 97 5.08 9.27 -12.20
CA ARG A 97 4.01 10.16 -11.72
C ARG A 97 2.65 9.53 -11.98
N ARG A 98 1.77 9.58 -10.98
CA ARG A 98 0.37 9.17 -11.12
C ARG A 98 -0.37 10.18 -12.00
N SER A 99 -1.08 9.67 -13.01
CA SER A 99 -1.95 10.48 -13.87
C SER A 99 -3.16 11.03 -13.08
N SER A 100 -3.75 12.13 -13.54
CA SER A 100 -4.97 12.67 -12.94
C SER A 100 -6.12 11.67 -12.99
N ALA A 101 -6.22 10.88 -14.07
CA ALA A 101 -7.21 9.81 -14.21
C ALA A 101 -7.10 8.77 -13.09
N VAL A 102 -5.89 8.36 -12.70
CA VAL A 102 -5.67 7.45 -11.56
C VAL A 102 -6.17 8.06 -10.26
N LYS A 103 -5.88 9.35 -10.01
CA LYS A 103 -6.30 10.03 -8.78
C LYS A 103 -7.83 10.07 -8.67
N PHE A 104 -8.51 10.50 -9.75
CA PHE A 104 -9.97 10.54 -9.80
C PHE A 104 -10.58 9.14 -9.67
N ALA A 105 -10.05 8.17 -10.41
CA ALA A 105 -10.52 6.79 -10.33
C ALA A 105 -10.34 6.20 -8.93
N THR A 106 -9.25 6.50 -8.22
CA THR A 106 -9.04 6.01 -6.83
C THR A 106 -10.01 6.65 -5.84
N ILE A 107 -10.36 7.92 -6.01
CA ILE A 107 -11.34 8.59 -5.15
C ILE A 107 -12.75 8.05 -5.40
N LEU A 108 -13.12 7.88 -6.66
CA LEU A 108 -14.46 7.38 -7.03
C LEU A 108 -14.62 5.88 -6.71
N LEU A 109 -13.58 5.10 -6.99
CA LEU A 109 -13.58 3.66 -6.81
C LEU A 109 -12.15 3.13 -6.66
N ALA A 110 -11.68 3.06 -5.41
CA ALA A 110 -10.30 2.68 -5.07
C ALA A 110 -9.75 1.45 -5.82
N PRO A 111 -10.50 0.34 -5.99
CA PRO A 111 -10.04 -0.82 -6.76
C PRO A 111 -9.80 -0.52 -8.25
N VAL A 112 -10.66 0.29 -8.87
CA VAL A 112 -10.53 0.67 -10.29
C VAL A 112 -9.34 1.60 -10.47
N GLY A 113 -9.17 2.58 -9.58
CA GLY A 113 -7.99 3.44 -9.62
C GLY A 113 -6.67 2.66 -9.44
N LEU A 114 -6.66 1.62 -8.60
CA LEU A 114 -5.52 0.71 -8.48
C LEU A 114 -5.27 -0.08 -9.78
N ALA A 115 -6.31 -0.62 -10.41
CA ALA A 115 -6.19 -1.33 -11.67
C ALA A 115 -5.59 -0.42 -12.75
N VAL A 116 -6.15 0.77 -12.94
CA VAL A 116 -5.65 1.76 -13.91
C VAL A 116 -4.18 2.12 -13.62
N TYR A 117 -3.83 2.35 -12.35
CA TYR A 117 -2.45 2.65 -11.95
C TYR A 117 -1.47 1.53 -12.31
N LEU A 118 -1.82 0.28 -11.98
CA LEU A 118 -0.94 -0.87 -12.22
C LEU A 118 -0.71 -1.11 -13.70
N TYR A 119 -1.75 -0.96 -14.52
CA TYR A 119 -1.68 -1.11 -15.96
C TYR A 119 -0.93 0.04 -16.65
N GLN A 120 -0.98 1.25 -16.08
CA GLN A 120 -0.18 2.39 -16.57
C GLN A 120 1.32 2.24 -16.25
N THR A 121 1.66 1.64 -15.10
CA THR A 121 3.04 1.63 -14.59
C THR A 121 3.81 0.33 -14.83
N ARG A 122 3.15 -0.73 -15.31
CA ARG A 122 3.73 -2.08 -15.43
C ARG A 122 3.33 -2.74 -16.74
N ARG A 123 4.14 -3.71 -17.18
CA ARG A 123 3.72 -4.65 -18.23
C ARG A 123 2.47 -5.40 -17.79
N TRP A 124 1.59 -5.69 -18.74
CA TRP A 124 0.27 -6.25 -18.49
C TRP A 124 0.27 -7.46 -17.54
N THR A 125 1.15 -8.43 -17.76
CA THR A 125 1.27 -9.63 -16.91
C THR A 125 1.59 -9.30 -15.44
N ARG A 126 2.51 -8.37 -15.20
CA ARG A 126 2.88 -7.91 -13.84
C ARG A 126 1.82 -7.01 -13.22
N ALA A 127 1.06 -6.27 -14.04
CA ALA A 127 -0.07 -5.47 -13.58
C ALA A 127 -1.19 -6.38 -13.08
N THR A 128 -1.58 -7.38 -13.86
CA THR A 128 -2.62 -8.36 -13.51
C THR A 128 -2.25 -9.16 -12.27
N LEU A 129 -1.02 -9.70 -12.22
CA LEU A 129 -0.56 -10.45 -11.04
C LEU A 129 -0.55 -9.56 -9.79
N GLY A 130 -0.11 -8.31 -9.93
CA GLY A 130 -0.12 -7.34 -8.82
C GLY A 130 -1.52 -7.00 -8.33
N LEU A 131 -2.48 -6.85 -9.26
CA LEU A 131 -3.88 -6.57 -8.93
C LEU A 131 -4.51 -7.77 -8.23
N ILE A 132 -4.32 -8.98 -8.76
CA ILE A 132 -4.83 -10.22 -8.16
C ILE A 132 -4.24 -10.44 -6.77
N ALA A 133 -2.94 -10.28 -6.60
CA ALA A 133 -2.30 -10.45 -5.29
C ALA A 133 -2.80 -9.42 -4.27
N PHE A 134 -2.97 -8.15 -4.70
CA PHE A 134 -3.45 -7.08 -3.83
C PHE A 134 -4.91 -7.28 -3.43
N MET A 135 -5.79 -7.55 -4.40
CA MET A 135 -7.21 -7.80 -4.13
C MET A 135 -7.42 -9.12 -3.40
N GLY A 136 -6.63 -10.14 -3.73
CA GLY A 136 -6.65 -11.45 -3.09
C GLY A 136 -6.26 -11.36 -1.61
N GLY A 137 -5.26 -10.55 -1.25
CA GLY A 137 -4.91 -10.35 0.15
C GLY A 137 -5.96 -9.55 0.93
N LEU A 138 -6.60 -8.55 0.31
CA LEU A 138 -7.76 -7.87 0.91
C LEU A 138 -8.93 -8.83 1.18
N LEU A 139 -9.26 -9.66 0.19
CA LEU A 139 -10.33 -10.64 0.30
C LEU A 139 -10.01 -11.71 1.34
N LEU A 140 -8.77 -12.21 1.37
CA LEU A 140 -8.30 -13.16 2.38
C LEU A 140 -8.37 -12.57 3.78
N ALA A 141 -7.89 -11.34 3.98
CA ALA A 141 -7.98 -10.65 5.27
C ALA A 141 -9.44 -10.49 5.71
N GLY A 142 -10.33 -10.11 4.79
CA GLY A 142 -11.76 -10.03 5.05
C GLY A 142 -12.36 -11.36 5.51
N ILE A 143 -12.13 -12.45 4.76
CA ILE A 143 -12.60 -13.79 5.12
C ILE A 143 -12.07 -14.21 6.49
N LEU A 144 -10.77 -14.08 6.73
CA LEU A 144 -10.16 -14.43 8.02
C LEU A 144 -10.76 -13.62 9.17
N THR A 145 -11.06 -12.35 8.92
CA THR A 145 -11.71 -11.49 9.92
C THR A 145 -13.13 -11.94 10.21
N LEU A 146 -13.91 -12.31 9.19
CA LEU A 146 -15.26 -12.83 9.39
C LEU A 146 -15.25 -14.14 10.18
N LEU A 147 -14.32 -15.05 9.87
CA LEU A 147 -14.13 -16.29 10.63
C LEU A 147 -13.73 -15.99 12.09
N LEU A 148 -12.85 -15.01 12.29
CA LEU A 148 -12.46 -14.56 13.63
C LEU A 148 -13.65 -13.96 14.39
N SER A 149 -14.47 -13.13 13.73
CA SER A 149 -15.69 -12.56 14.32
C SER A 149 -16.65 -13.65 14.77
N ASP A 150 -16.90 -14.66 13.93
CA ASP A 150 -17.78 -15.78 14.28
C ASP A 150 -17.24 -16.57 15.48
N TRP A 151 -15.94 -16.86 15.50
CA TRP A 151 -15.29 -17.49 16.64
C TRP A 151 -15.42 -16.63 17.92
N LEU A 152 -15.24 -15.31 17.85
CA LEU A 152 -15.41 -14.39 18.98
C LEU A 152 -16.85 -14.36 19.52
N ILE A 153 -17.84 -14.48 18.63
CA ILE A 153 -19.26 -14.61 19.01
C ILE A 153 -19.48 -15.94 19.75
N GLN A 154 -18.95 -17.06 19.23
CA GLN A 154 -19.07 -18.38 19.86
C GLN A 154 -18.44 -18.44 21.25
N GLN A 155 -17.32 -17.72 21.46
CA GLN A 155 -16.67 -17.61 22.77
C GLN A 155 -17.39 -16.64 23.73
N GLY A 156 -18.41 -15.92 23.28
CA GLY A 156 -19.15 -14.94 24.09
C GLY A 156 -18.42 -13.61 24.31
N PHE A 157 -17.34 -13.34 23.55
CA PHE A 157 -16.67 -12.03 23.56
C PHE A 157 -17.50 -10.97 22.84
N PHE A 158 -18.20 -11.36 21.77
CA PHE A 158 -19.15 -10.50 21.06
C PHE A 158 -20.59 -10.91 21.39
N PRO A 159 -21.55 -9.97 21.35
CA PRO A 159 -22.95 -10.28 21.57
C PRO A 159 -23.44 -11.33 20.55
N PRO A 160 -24.26 -12.31 20.97
CA PRO A 160 -24.77 -13.33 20.07
C PRO A 160 -25.66 -12.70 18.99
N SER A 161 -25.58 -13.23 17.77
CA SER A 161 -26.56 -12.90 16.74
C SER A 161 -27.94 -13.37 17.22
N PHE A 162 -28.91 -12.45 17.32
CA PHE A 162 -30.27 -12.77 17.79
C PHE A 162 -30.99 -13.82 16.92
N LEU A 163 -30.40 -14.21 15.78
CA LEU A 163 -30.86 -15.24 14.86
C LEU A 163 -30.44 -16.68 15.25
N SER A 164 -29.54 -16.87 16.23
CA SER A 164 -29.16 -18.20 16.73
C SER A 164 -30.21 -18.86 17.63
N ARG A 165 -31.40 -18.26 17.82
CA ARG A 165 -32.46 -18.77 18.71
C ARG A 165 -33.61 -19.51 18.02
N TYR A 166 -33.50 -19.82 16.73
CA TYR A 166 -34.49 -20.63 16.01
C TYR A 166 -33.84 -21.78 15.26
#